data_AF-A0A315XCR1-F1
#
_entry.id   AF-A0A315XCR1-F1
#
_cell.length_a   1.000
_cell.length_b   1.000
_cell.length_c   1.000
_cell.angle_alpha   90.00
_cell.angle_beta   90.00
_cell.angle_gamma   90.00
#
_symmetry.space_group_name_H-M   'P 1'
#
loop_
_entity.id
_entity.type
_entity.pdbx_description
1 polymer ?
#
loop_
_entity_poly.entity_id
_entity_poly.type
_entity_poly.pdbx_seq_one_letter_code
_entity_poly.pdbx_strand_id
1 'polypeptide(L)' 'MPEPNELLRSTADAEAILSRFTKNKVKHPAYQAVSELGKVRKTIFLCEYLNSEILRQEIEEGLNVIENWNSANDFI' A
#
# COMPACT_ATOMS: atom_id res chain seq x y z
N MET A 1 -22.76 0.96 -16.76
CA MET A 1 -22.10 1.52 -15.56
C MET A 1 -21.78 0.32 -14.69
N PRO A 2 -20.50 -0.04 -14.48
CA PRO A 2 -20.15 -1.29 -13.82
C PRO A 2 -20.40 -1.21 -12.32
N GLU A 3 -20.74 -2.35 -11.72
CA GLU A 3 -21.04 -2.47 -10.29
C GLU A 3 -19.75 -2.24 -9.45
N PRO A 4 -19.83 -1.64 -8.24
CA PRO A 4 -18.64 -1.30 -7.42
C PRO A 4 -17.69 -2.47 -7.15
N ASN A 5 -18.23 -3.70 -7.16
CA ASN A 5 -17.50 -4.95 -6.90
C ASN A 5 -16.74 -5.51 -8.12
N GLU A 6 -16.96 -4.99 -9.33
CA GLU A 6 -16.23 -5.42 -10.53
C GLU A 6 -14.85 -4.75 -10.65
N LEU A 7 -14.70 -3.53 -10.15
CA LEU A 7 -13.44 -2.78 -10.21
C LEU A 7 -12.35 -3.47 -9.39
N LEU A 8 -12.69 -3.95 -8.19
CA LEU A 8 -11.77 -4.64 -7.28
C LEU A 8 -11.21 -5.95 -7.86
N ARG A 9 -12.01 -6.64 -8.70
CA ARG A 9 -11.62 -7.90 -9.35
C ARG A 9 -10.71 -7.71 -10.56
N SER A 10 -10.69 -6.51 -11.17
CA SER A 10 -9.86 -6.19 -12.34
C SER A 10 -8.46 -5.67 -11.99
N THR A 11 -8.26 -5.21 -10.76
CA THR A 11 -6.94 -4.80 -10.26
C THR A 11 -6.16 -6.04 -9.82
N ALA A 12 -5.14 -6.41 -10.59
CA ALA A 12 -4.20 -7.43 -10.16
C ALA A 12 -3.48 -6.97 -8.88
N ASP A 13 -3.32 -7.88 -7.93
CA ASP A 13 -2.55 -7.65 -6.71
C ASP A 13 -1.17 -7.07 -7.06
N ALA A 14 -0.76 -6.02 -6.33
CA ALA A 14 0.52 -5.36 -6.55
C ALA A 14 1.69 -6.37 -6.50
N GLU A 15 1.59 -7.37 -5.62
CA GLU A 15 2.58 -8.45 -5.53
C GLU A 15 2.57 -9.34 -6.78
N ALA A 16 1.38 -9.66 -7.31
CA ALA A 16 1.24 -10.42 -8.55
C ALA A 16 1.79 -9.67 -9.78
N ILE A 17 1.69 -8.34 -9.79
CA ILE A 17 2.27 -7.49 -10.84
C ILE A 17 3.80 -7.45 -10.72
N LEU A 18 4.32 -7.20 -9.51
CA LEU A 18 5.76 -7.13 -9.26
C LEU A 18 6.46 -8.46 -9.51
N SER A 19 5.82 -9.59 -9.14
CA SER A 19 6.31 -10.94 -9.38
C SER A 19 6.56 -11.22 -10.87
N ARG A 20 5.73 -10.68 -11.77
CA ARG A 20 5.91 -10.85 -13.23
C ARG A 20 7.23 -10.24 -13.73
N PHE A 21 7.69 -9.16 -13.10
CA PHE A 21 8.93 -8.50 -13.49
C PHE A 21 10.19 -9.11 -12.86
N THR A 22 10.03 -9.97 -11.85
CA THR A 22 11.14 -10.65 -11.15
C THR A 22 11.31 -12.11 -11.56
N LYS A 23 10.39 -12.68 -12.37
CA LYS A 23 10.44 -14.07 -12.86
C LYS A 23 11.67 -14.43 -13.71
N ASN A 24 12.34 -13.46 -14.31
CA ASN A 24 13.57 -13.68 -15.09
C ASN A 24 14.80 -13.17 -14.32
N LYS A 25 15.94 -13.87 -14.43
CA LYS A 25 17.22 -13.50 -13.76
C LYS A 25 17.76 -12.10 -14.13
N VAL A 26 17.19 -11.45 -15.14
CA VAL A 26 17.50 -10.08 -15.54
C VAL A 26 16.46 -9.15 -14.93
N LYS A 27 16.88 -8.24 -14.04
CA LYS A 27 16.00 -7.18 -13.52
C LYS A 27 15.41 -6.40 -14.68
N HIS A 28 14.09 -6.50 -14.87
CA HIS A 28 13.42 -5.79 -15.93
C HIS A 28 13.50 -4.27 -15.68
N PRO A 29 13.86 -3.42 -16.67
CA PRO A 29 13.94 -1.97 -16.48
C PRO A 29 12.66 -1.35 -15.89
N ALA A 30 11.48 -1.87 -16.25
CA ALA A 30 10.22 -1.42 -15.65
C ALA A 30 10.11 -1.74 -14.14
N TYR A 31 10.69 -2.85 -13.66
CA TYR A 31 10.75 -3.13 -12.22
C TYR A 31 11.58 -2.08 -11.50
N GLN A 32 12.71 -1.70 -12.08
CA GLN A 32 13.56 -0.66 -11.52
C GLN A 32 12.81 0.69 -11.47
N ALA A 33 12.14 1.07 -12.56
CA ALA A 33 11.34 2.29 -12.60
C ALA A 33 10.22 2.31 -11.53
N VAL A 34 9.49 1.20 -11.38
CA VAL A 34 8.43 1.07 -10.35
C VAL A 34 9.04 1.10 -8.94
N SER A 35 10.20 0.49 -8.73
CA SER A 35 10.90 0.51 -7.46
C SER A 35 11.34 1.93 -7.07
N GLU A 36 11.92 2.69 -8.00
CA GLU A 36 12.31 4.08 -7.76
C GLU A 36 11.08 4.97 -7.53
N LEU A 37 9.99 4.77 -8.30
CA LEU A 37 8.73 5.47 -8.07
C LEU A 37 8.17 5.21 -6.67
N GLY A 38 8.27 3.96 -6.19
CA GLY A 38 7.89 3.60 -4.84
C GLY A 38 8.69 4.35 -3.77
N LYS A 39 9.99 4.58 -3.99
CA LYS A 39 10.80 5.40 -3.08
C LYS A 39 10.35 6.85 -3.09
N VAL A 40 10.13 7.44 -4.26
CA VAL A 40 9.63 8.83 -4.39
C VAL A 40 8.29 8.99 -3.66
N ARG A 41 7.35 8.06 -3.85
CA ARG A 41 6.05 8.12 -3.18
C ARG A 41 6.18 8.03 -1.66
N LYS A 42 7.05 7.14 -1.15
CA LYS A 42 7.35 7.05 0.29
C LYS A 42 7.95 8.34 0.83
N THR A 43 8.86 8.97 0.09
CA THR A 43 9.46 10.25 0.49
C THR A 43 8.41 11.37 0.54
N ILE A 44 7.57 11.49 -0.48
CA ILE A 44 6.47 12.48 -0.50
C ILE A 44 5.55 12.27 0.70
N PHE A 45 5.09 11.03 0.91
CA PHE A 45 4.25 10.69 2.05
C PHE A 45 4.93 11.03 3.39
N LEU A 46 6.21 10.73 3.55
CA LEU A 46 6.94 11.04 4.78
C LEU A 46 7.03 12.55 5.02
N CYS A 47 7.27 13.34 3.96
CA CYS A 47 7.27 14.80 4.07
C CYS A 47 5.88 15.33 4.49
N GLU A 48 4.81 14.83 3.88
CA GLU A 48 3.42 15.17 4.23
C GLU A 48 3.12 14.80 5.69
N TYR A 49 3.47 13.57 6.08
CA TYR A 49 3.29 13.04 7.44
C TYR A 49 4.03 13.86 8.50
N LEU A 50 5.28 14.22 8.26
CA LEU A 50 6.07 15.00 9.21
C LEU A 50 5.58 16.45 9.30
N ASN A 51 5.09 17.02 8.19
CA ASN A 51 4.65 18.40 8.14
C ASN A 51 3.23 18.64 8.67
N SER A 52 2.38 17.61 8.72
CA SER A 52 0.98 17.73 9.16
C SER A 52 0.71 16.91 10.41
N GLU A 53 0.46 17.57 11.54
CA GLU A 53 0.05 16.90 12.78
C GLU A 53 -1.31 16.21 12.65
N ILE A 54 -2.28 16.85 11.99
CA ILE A 54 -3.62 16.30 11.76
C ILE A 54 -3.53 14.98 11.02
N LEU A 55 -2.70 14.90 9.96
CA LEU A 55 -2.51 13.68 9.20
C LEU A 55 -1.93 12.55 10.06
N ARG A 56 -1.03 12.86 11.01
CA ARG A 56 -0.51 11.84 11.93
C ARG A 56 -1.59 11.32 12.87
N GLN A 57 -2.38 12.22 13.45
CA GLN A 57 -3.48 11.86 14.35
C GLN A 57 -4.49 10.97 13.63
N GLU A 58 -4.93 11.34 12.42
CA GLU A 58 -5.85 10.53 11.61
C GLU A 58 -5.31 9.12 11.34
N ILE A 59 -4.02 9.00 11.02
CA ILE A 59 -3.37 7.71 10.75
C ILE A 59 -3.28 6.87 12.04
N GLU A 60 -2.85 7.47 13.15
CA GLU A 60 -2.71 6.78 14.45
C GLU A 60 -4.08 6.32 14.98
N GLU A 61 -5.12 7.16 14.85
CA GLU A 61 -6.49 6.80 15.19
C GLU A 61 -6.99 5.61 14.35
N GLY A 62 -6.72 5.63 13.04
CA GLY A 62 -7.05 4.51 12.15
C GLY A 62 -6.35 3.21 12.52
N LEU A 63 -5.07 3.27 12.92
CA LEU A 63 -4.30 2.11 13.38
C LEU A 63 -4.86 1.53 14.68
N ASN A 64 -5.20 2.38 15.65
CA ASN A 64 -5.77 1.95 16.93
C ASN A 64 -7.08 1.17 16.77
N VAL A 65 -7.92 1.52 15.77
CA VAL A 65 -9.16 0.77 15.48
C VAL A 65 -8.86 -0.66 15.02
N ILE A 66 -7.87 -0.82 14.14
CA ILE A 66 -7.47 -2.12 13.59
C ILE A 66 -6.84 -2.97 14.71
N GLU A 67 -5.97 -2.38 15.54
CA GLU A 67 -5.36 -3.08 16.67
C GLU A 67 -6.40 -3.53 17.70
N ASN A 68 -7.36 -2.67 18.02
CA ASN A 68 -8.45 -3.03 18.93
C ASN A 68 -9.32 -4.18 18.38
N TRP A 69 -9.57 -4.20 17.06
CA TRP A 69 -10.29 -5.30 16.43
C TRP A 69 -9.49 -6.61 16.42
N ASN A 70 -8.19 -6.55 16.11
CA ASN A 70 -7.30 -7.71 16.17
C ASN A 70 -7.20 -8.26 17.60
N SER A 71 -7.04 -7.39 18.60
CA SER A 71 -7.00 -7.78 20.00
C SER A 71 -8.33 -8.36 20.50
N ALA A 72 -9.46 -7.90 19.97
CA ALA A 72 -10.77 -8.46 20.30
C ALA A 72 -10.99 -9.84 19.67
N ASN A 73 -10.47 -10.09 18.47
CA ASN A 73 -10.49 -11.41 17.83
C ASN A 73 -9.55 -12.40 18.52
N ASP A 74 -8.40 -11.97 19.02
CA ASP A 74 -7.46 -12.83 19.76
C ASP A 74 -8.01 -13.30 21.14
N PHE A 75 -9.10 -12.69 21.62
CA PHE A 75 -9.76 -13.04 22.90
C PHE A 75 -10.91 -14.06 22.74
N ILE A 76 -11.27 -14.44 21.52
CA ILE A 76 -12.33 -15.43 21.19
C ILE A 76 -11.69 -16.74 20.74
#